data_AF-A0A5C5RWP1-F1
#
_entry.id   AF-A0A5C5RWP1-F1
#
_cell.length_a   1.000
_cell.length_b   1.000
_cell.length_c   1.000
_cell.angle_alpha   90.00
_cell.angle_beta   90.00
_cell.angle_gamma   90.00
#
_symmetry.space_group_name_H-M   'P 1'
#
loop_
_entity.id
_entity.type
_entity.pdbx_description
1 polymer ?
#
loop_
_entity_poly.entity_id
_entity_poly.type
_entity_poly.pdbx_seq_one_letter_code
_entity_poly.pdbx_strand_id
1 'polypeptide(L)'
;MSSLGRIGTLLVAGAVAAGTVVAAPSALNPAPAHADPAPAKSRITDAQWQGDHQVDLTVYSAAMNDSIKIQLLLARDWHADPKAKFPTLYLLDGMRAREDRNGWLLETNVADFYRDKNVTVVLPVGGQSSWYTDWKRPDNGKNYRWETFLAKELPPLLQQGWRATDVRAAAGVSMGGTAAVTLAARNKGLYRFAGSYSGILSTSTPGTPESIGIAMRDAGGFNADAMYGPPTDPAWAQHDPLKLAEKLRGTSLYFSSGNGSGGTGAPTDLQAMALEVLARSSNQAFAIELNRLGIPANALYRPSGNHSWPYWQFENGQAWPQVQAALGVANPKPCGIAGAIGEAAPKAPTLGSCVTVEYAVPGGRAQDFRGGQVFWSADTGAQVVGGAIGGAYLGTGGPGGPLGYPTGGERVLADKKGRYQQFQHGTVYWSPQTGARAVRGAIRDKYAALNYERSPLGLPLGDETKLPAGAFQRFQGGQVYWSPRTPATVVNNGPIFAEWGRQGYEGGRLGYPVADATPIPGGFEQRFERGVIALVNGVATAR
;
A
#
# COMPACT_ATOMS: atom_id res chain seq x y z
N MET A 1 25.61 -62.99 -52.92
CA MET A 1 25.22 -62.78 -51.51
C MET A 1 26.03 -61.59 -50.98
N SER A 2 25.32 -60.60 -50.40
CA SER A 2 25.76 -59.41 -49.63
C SER A 2 26.81 -58.46 -50.26
N SER A 3 26.41 -57.38 -50.97
CA SER A 3 25.97 -56.03 -50.49
C SER A 3 27.16 -55.15 -50.02
N LEU A 4 27.65 -54.19 -50.82
CA LEU A 4 27.35 -52.72 -50.79
C LEU A 4 27.65 -52.08 -49.41
N GLY A 5 28.33 -50.95 -49.23
CA GLY A 5 28.85 -49.90 -50.11
C GLY A 5 29.12 -48.62 -49.27
N ARG A 6 30.19 -47.90 -49.63
CA ARG A 6 30.42 -46.43 -49.58
C ARG A 6 30.04 -45.52 -48.37
N ILE A 7 31.08 -44.78 -47.95
CA ILE A 7 31.20 -43.31 -47.72
C ILE A 7 30.74 -42.69 -46.38
N GLY A 8 31.71 -42.05 -45.71
CA GLY A 8 31.64 -40.64 -45.26
C GLY A 8 31.49 -40.38 -43.75
N THR A 9 32.40 -39.59 -43.16
CA THR A 9 32.15 -38.22 -42.64
C THR A 9 33.24 -37.76 -41.66
N LEU A 10 33.62 -36.49 -41.82
CA LEU A 10 34.49 -35.64 -40.99
C LEU A 10 33.94 -35.48 -39.55
N LEU A 11 34.80 -35.52 -38.53
CA LEU A 11 34.48 -35.04 -37.17
C LEU A 11 35.55 -34.04 -36.72
N VAL A 12 35.06 -32.83 -36.43
CA VAL A 12 35.79 -31.65 -35.95
C VAL A 12 36.21 -31.88 -34.48
N ALA A 13 37.50 -31.72 -34.20
CA ALA A 13 38.05 -31.74 -32.84
C ALA A 13 37.90 -30.37 -32.16
N GLY A 14 37.58 -30.40 -30.86
CA GLY A 14 37.07 -29.29 -30.08
C GLY A 14 38.06 -28.16 -29.76
N ALA A 15 37.50 -26.95 -29.67
CA ALA A 15 38.13 -25.79 -29.07
C ALA A 15 37.65 -25.64 -27.62
N VAL A 16 38.63 -25.61 -26.71
CA VAL A 16 38.45 -25.34 -25.28
C VAL A 16 38.03 -23.88 -25.10
N ALA A 17 36.82 -23.64 -24.60
CA ALA A 17 36.38 -22.31 -24.20
C ALA A 17 36.99 -21.97 -22.83
N ALA A 18 37.94 -21.04 -22.83
CA ALA A 18 38.41 -20.37 -21.61
C ALA A 18 37.26 -19.54 -21.03
N GLY A 19 36.67 -20.01 -19.93
CA GLY A 19 35.68 -19.26 -19.18
C GLY A 19 36.32 -18.03 -18.53
N THR A 20 35.94 -16.85 -18.99
CA THR A 20 36.20 -15.60 -18.28
C THR A 20 35.36 -15.60 -17.00
N VAL A 21 36.03 -15.72 -15.87
CA VAL A 21 35.43 -15.51 -14.55
C VAL A 21 35.03 -14.04 -14.46
N VAL A 22 33.73 -13.76 -14.59
CA VAL A 22 33.18 -12.46 -14.21
C VAL A 22 33.32 -12.36 -12.69
N ALA A 23 34.30 -11.59 -12.24
CA ALA A 23 34.46 -11.26 -10.83
C ALA A 23 33.18 -10.55 -10.35
N ALA A 24 32.50 -11.14 -9.38
CA ALA A 24 31.39 -10.51 -8.69
C ALA A 24 31.87 -9.18 -8.08
N PRO A 25 31.15 -8.05 -8.26
CA PRO A 25 31.50 -6.82 -7.58
C PRO A 25 31.43 -7.05 -6.06
N SER A 26 32.55 -6.73 -5.42
CA SER A 26 32.83 -6.88 -4.00
C SER A 26 31.71 -6.34 -3.10
N ALA A 27 31.52 -7.02 -1.98
CA ALA A 27 30.56 -6.71 -0.91
C ALA A 27 30.42 -5.20 -0.65
N LEU A 28 29.19 -4.70 -0.80
CA LEU A 28 28.79 -3.37 -0.38
C LEU A 28 29.07 -3.21 1.12
N ASN A 29 29.81 -2.17 1.50
CA ASN A 29 30.03 -1.81 2.90
C ASN A 29 28.69 -1.71 3.66
N PRO A 30 28.64 -2.17 4.93
CA PRO A 30 27.46 -2.02 5.77
C PRO A 30 27.08 -0.53 5.88
N ALA A 31 25.78 -0.24 5.79
CA ALA A 31 25.28 1.11 6.02
C ALA A 31 25.63 1.55 7.45
N PRO A 32 25.99 2.82 7.69
CA PRO A 32 26.05 3.34 9.05
C PRO A 32 24.64 3.29 9.66
N ALA A 33 24.52 2.60 10.79
CA ALA A 33 23.28 2.47 11.55
C ALA A 33 23.03 3.74 12.36
N HIS A 34 22.29 4.70 11.79
CA HIS A 34 21.59 5.73 12.57
C HIS A 34 20.30 6.11 11.83
N ALA A 35 19.17 5.54 12.28
CA ALA A 35 17.88 6.11 11.96
C ALA A 35 17.64 7.24 12.94
N ASP A 36 17.74 8.49 12.48
CA ASP A 36 17.26 9.63 13.25
C ASP A 36 15.77 9.41 13.60
N PRO A 37 15.34 9.73 14.82
CA PRO A 37 13.92 9.68 15.16
C PRO A 37 13.13 10.61 14.21
N ALA A 38 11.90 10.21 13.87
CA ALA A 38 11.01 11.08 13.10
C ALA A 38 10.93 12.47 13.77
N PRO A 39 10.85 13.59 13.01
CA PRO A 39 10.64 14.91 13.59
C PRO A 39 9.46 14.88 14.56
N ALA A 40 9.57 15.60 15.69
CA ALA A 40 8.82 15.43 16.94
C ALA A 40 7.27 15.46 16.88
N LYS A 41 6.65 15.43 15.70
CA LYS A 41 5.19 15.45 15.49
C LYS A 41 4.66 14.50 14.41
N SER A 42 5.51 14.00 13.49
CA SER A 42 5.03 13.08 12.43
C SER A 42 4.70 11.71 13.02
N ARG A 43 3.57 11.14 12.62
CA ARG A 43 3.05 9.89 13.19
C ARG A 43 2.08 9.18 12.26
N ILE A 44 2.05 7.85 12.35
CA ILE A 44 1.01 7.04 11.73
C ILE A 44 -0.23 7.14 12.62
N THR A 45 -1.34 7.61 12.08
CA THR A 45 -2.58 7.86 12.82
C THR A 45 -3.62 6.77 12.61
N ASP A 46 -3.55 6.05 11.49
CA ASP A 46 -4.48 4.97 11.15
C ASP A 46 -3.81 3.94 10.23
N ALA A 47 -4.30 2.70 10.29
CA ALA A 47 -3.86 1.60 9.44
C ALA A 47 -5.03 0.68 9.07
N GLN A 48 -5.42 0.71 7.81
CA GLN A 48 -6.56 -0.04 7.29
C GLN A 48 -6.07 -1.22 6.45
N TRP A 49 -6.34 -2.43 6.92
CA TRP A 49 -5.98 -3.65 6.22
C TRP A 49 -7.00 -3.94 5.11
N GLN A 50 -6.58 -3.74 3.86
CA GLN A 50 -7.41 -3.99 2.67
C GLN A 50 -7.37 -5.47 2.25
N GLY A 51 -6.40 -6.22 2.78
CA GLY A 51 -6.24 -7.65 2.58
C GLY A 51 -5.08 -8.18 3.40
N ASP A 52 -4.65 -9.39 3.10
CA ASP A 52 -3.51 -10.06 3.73
C ASP A 52 -2.15 -9.44 3.35
N HIS A 53 -2.08 -8.88 2.15
CA HIS A 53 -0.87 -8.30 1.57
C HIS A 53 -0.90 -6.78 1.45
N GLN A 54 -2.08 -6.13 1.57
CA GLN A 54 -2.21 -4.69 1.35
C GLN A 54 -2.75 -3.96 2.58
N VAL A 55 -2.06 -2.88 2.96
CA VAL A 55 -2.47 -1.98 4.06
C VAL A 55 -2.40 -0.53 3.61
N ASP A 56 -3.45 0.23 3.89
CA ASP A 56 -3.47 1.67 3.69
C ASP A 56 -3.21 2.39 5.03
N LEU A 57 -2.11 3.12 5.11
CA LEU A 57 -1.75 3.94 6.26
C LEU A 57 -2.22 5.37 6.06
N THR A 58 -2.62 6.02 7.16
CA THR A 58 -2.72 7.48 7.23
C THR A 58 -1.54 8.00 8.05
N VAL A 59 -0.72 8.87 7.46
CA VAL A 59 0.49 9.40 8.08
C VAL A 59 0.39 10.91 8.16
N TYR A 60 0.31 11.45 9.38
CA TYR A 60 0.41 12.89 9.58
C TYR A 60 1.86 13.35 9.38
N SER A 61 2.07 14.24 8.41
CA SER A 61 3.36 14.87 8.14
C SER A 61 3.44 16.23 8.84
N ALA A 62 4.47 16.40 9.67
CA ALA A 62 4.75 17.67 10.31
C ALA A 62 5.19 18.74 9.31
N ALA A 63 6.02 18.38 8.32
CA ALA A 63 6.50 19.30 7.30
C ALA A 63 5.38 19.82 6.38
N MET A 64 4.42 18.97 6.02
CA MET A 64 3.27 19.40 5.21
C MET A 64 2.11 19.95 6.04
N ASN A 65 2.08 19.65 7.35
CA ASN A 65 0.92 19.87 8.23
C ASN A 65 -0.36 19.26 7.65
N ASP A 66 -0.26 18.04 7.13
CA ASP A 66 -1.34 17.33 6.46
C ASP A 66 -1.24 15.82 6.69
N SER A 67 -2.33 15.11 6.48
CA SER A 67 -2.40 13.64 6.57
C SER A 67 -2.30 13.00 5.19
N ILE A 68 -1.30 12.15 5.01
CA ILE A 68 -0.93 11.56 3.72
C ILE A 68 -1.26 10.08 3.76
N LYS A 69 -1.96 9.59 2.74
CA LYS A 69 -2.21 8.16 2.59
C LYS A 69 -0.98 7.49 1.98
N ILE A 70 -0.53 6.40 2.61
CA ILE A 70 0.56 5.55 2.12
C ILE A 70 0.04 4.13 2.00
N GLN A 71 0.07 3.57 0.80
CA GLN A 71 -0.32 2.17 0.59
C GLN A 71 0.92 1.30 0.68
N LEU A 72 0.81 0.20 1.43
CA LEU A 72 1.86 -0.79 1.59
C LEU A 72 1.43 -2.09 0.92
N LEU A 73 2.36 -2.70 0.18
CA LEU A 73 2.32 -4.11 -0.17
C LEU A 73 3.34 -4.82 0.71
N LEU A 74 2.86 -5.62 1.67
CA LEU A 74 3.68 -6.25 2.70
C LEU A 74 4.53 -7.38 2.11
N ALA A 75 5.77 -7.53 2.58
CA ALA A 75 6.62 -8.61 2.13
C ALA A 75 5.97 -10.00 2.25
N ARG A 76 6.33 -10.91 1.34
CA ARG A 76 5.85 -12.30 1.28
C ARG A 76 5.77 -12.99 2.64
N ASP A 77 6.86 -12.95 3.41
CA ASP A 77 6.94 -13.66 4.70
C ASP A 77 6.45 -12.82 5.88
N TRP A 78 5.67 -11.76 5.65
CA TRP A 78 5.18 -10.90 6.72
C TRP A 78 4.48 -11.72 7.81
N HIS A 79 3.53 -12.57 7.45
CA HIS A 79 2.81 -13.39 8.43
C HIS A 79 3.60 -14.64 8.84
N ALA A 80 4.33 -15.23 7.90
CA ALA A 80 5.10 -16.46 8.12
C ALA A 80 6.30 -16.30 9.08
N ASP A 81 6.95 -15.13 9.06
CA ASP A 81 7.99 -14.76 10.00
C ASP A 81 7.65 -13.40 10.66
N PRO A 82 6.94 -13.40 11.81
CA PRO A 82 6.55 -12.18 12.50
C PRO A 82 7.74 -11.41 13.12
N LYS A 83 8.94 -12.00 13.15
CA LYS A 83 10.16 -11.36 13.68
C LYS A 83 11.04 -10.78 12.57
N ALA A 84 10.88 -11.22 11.33
CA ALA A 84 11.61 -10.68 10.19
C ALA A 84 11.33 -9.19 9.99
N LYS A 85 12.36 -8.49 9.50
CA LYS A 85 12.28 -7.13 8.97
C LYS A 85 12.57 -7.17 7.47
N PHE A 86 11.98 -6.25 6.72
CA PHE A 86 12.01 -6.27 5.26
C PHE A 86 12.59 -4.98 4.68
N PRO A 87 13.40 -5.04 3.61
CA PRO A 87 13.75 -3.86 2.84
C PRO A 87 12.51 -3.24 2.20
N THR A 88 12.61 -1.97 1.84
CA THR A 88 11.48 -1.23 1.24
C THR A 88 11.77 -0.76 -0.18
N LEU A 89 10.79 -0.89 -1.07
CA LEU A 89 10.82 -0.30 -2.40
C LEU A 89 9.75 0.80 -2.48
N TYR A 90 10.17 2.04 -2.69
CA TYR A 90 9.26 3.16 -2.92
C TYR A 90 8.90 3.20 -4.40
N LEU A 91 7.60 3.07 -4.73
CA LEU A 91 7.08 3.23 -6.09
C LEU A 91 6.31 4.54 -6.21
N LEU A 92 6.96 5.50 -6.85
CA LEU A 92 6.49 6.87 -7.01
C LEU A 92 5.61 7.01 -8.26
N ASP A 93 4.52 7.76 -8.11
CA ASP A 93 3.50 7.97 -9.13
C ASP A 93 3.90 9.07 -10.13
N GLY A 94 3.13 9.22 -11.20
CA GLY A 94 3.32 10.25 -12.22
C GLY A 94 2.69 11.60 -11.84
N MET A 95 2.75 12.54 -12.78
CA MET A 95 2.32 13.94 -12.56
C MET A 95 0.83 14.09 -12.24
N ARG A 96 -0.01 13.14 -12.70
CA ARG A 96 -1.47 13.13 -12.48
C ARG A 96 -1.90 12.22 -11.31
N ALA A 97 -1.02 12.04 -10.32
CA ALA A 97 -1.29 11.24 -9.12
C ALA A 97 -2.62 11.65 -8.46
N ARG A 98 -3.46 10.66 -8.13
CA ARG A 98 -4.77 10.86 -7.50
C ARG A 98 -4.67 10.80 -5.99
N GLU A 99 -5.59 11.48 -5.31
CA GLU A 99 -5.66 11.55 -3.84
C GLU A 99 -6.31 10.31 -3.20
N ASP A 100 -7.02 9.47 -3.98
CA ASP A 100 -7.73 8.31 -3.46
C ASP A 100 -6.88 7.03 -3.45
N ARG A 101 -6.07 6.81 -4.49
CA ARG A 101 -5.23 5.60 -4.67
C ARG A 101 -4.02 5.88 -5.56
N ASN A 102 -2.90 5.22 -5.28
CA ASN A 102 -1.69 5.31 -6.11
C ASN A 102 -1.91 4.65 -7.49
N GLY A 103 -1.45 5.30 -8.55
CA GLY A 103 -1.61 4.90 -9.95
C GLY A 103 -1.09 3.50 -10.26
N TRP A 104 -0.01 3.06 -9.61
CA TRP A 104 0.50 1.70 -9.78
C TRP A 104 -0.55 0.65 -9.39
N LEU A 105 -1.29 0.87 -8.29
CA LEU A 105 -2.35 -0.05 -7.87
C LEU A 105 -3.65 0.08 -8.68
N LEU A 106 -3.86 1.21 -9.33
CA LEU A 106 -5.02 1.46 -10.17
C LEU A 106 -4.86 0.80 -11.55
N GLU A 107 -3.66 0.88 -12.13
CA GLU A 107 -3.45 0.69 -13.57
C GLU A 107 -2.56 -0.52 -13.90
N THR A 108 -2.04 -1.21 -12.88
CA THR A 108 -1.10 -2.32 -13.06
C THR A 108 -1.40 -3.49 -12.12
N ASN A 109 -0.63 -4.58 -12.29
CA ASN A 109 -0.67 -5.74 -11.41
C ASN A 109 0.44 -5.76 -10.35
N VAL A 110 1.00 -4.62 -9.91
CA VAL A 110 2.08 -4.59 -8.91
C VAL A 110 1.73 -5.35 -7.61
N ALA A 111 0.47 -5.33 -7.17
CA ALA A 111 0.05 -6.05 -5.96
C ALA A 111 0.20 -7.57 -6.09
N ASP A 112 -0.06 -8.14 -7.27
CA ASP A 112 0.15 -9.57 -7.54
C ASP A 112 1.63 -9.86 -7.87
N PHE A 113 2.29 -8.94 -8.59
CA PHE A 113 3.69 -9.06 -8.92
C PHE A 113 4.58 -9.11 -7.68
N TYR A 114 4.33 -8.29 -6.65
CA TYR A 114 5.16 -8.23 -5.45
C TYR A 114 4.80 -9.24 -4.36
N ARG A 115 3.70 -9.99 -4.53
CA ARG A 115 3.18 -10.89 -3.50
C ARG A 115 4.14 -12.01 -3.10
N ASP A 116 4.97 -12.47 -4.01
CA ASP A 116 5.95 -13.54 -3.78
C ASP A 116 7.36 -13.04 -3.46
N LYS A 117 7.52 -11.76 -3.10
CA LYS A 117 8.83 -11.12 -2.87
C LYS A 117 8.97 -10.64 -1.43
N ASN A 118 10.14 -10.85 -0.82
CA ASN A 118 10.45 -10.39 0.54
C ASN A 118 10.88 -8.91 0.56
N VAL A 119 10.01 -8.04 0.05
CA VAL A 119 10.17 -6.58 0.05
C VAL A 119 8.83 -5.95 0.41
N THR A 120 8.84 -4.91 1.25
CA THR A 120 7.64 -4.10 1.48
C THR A 120 7.62 -2.96 0.47
N VAL A 121 6.62 -2.91 -0.40
CA VAL A 121 6.48 -1.84 -1.39
C VAL A 121 5.70 -0.69 -0.76
N VAL A 122 6.26 0.52 -0.85
CA VAL A 122 5.70 1.76 -0.31
C VAL A 122 5.19 2.60 -1.49
N LEU A 123 3.88 2.87 -1.49
CA LEU A 123 3.21 3.60 -2.57
C LEU A 123 2.55 4.86 -2.00
N PRO A 124 3.23 6.02 -2.02
CA PRO A 124 2.64 7.27 -1.59
C PRO A 124 1.46 7.67 -2.49
N VAL A 125 0.35 8.09 -1.90
CA VAL A 125 -0.86 8.52 -2.63
C VAL A 125 -0.90 10.04 -2.71
N GLY A 126 -1.42 10.57 -3.82
CA GLY A 126 -1.56 12.00 -4.03
C GLY A 126 -0.25 12.68 -4.46
N GLY A 127 -0.20 14.00 -4.24
CA GLY A 127 0.95 14.80 -4.64
C GLY A 127 0.99 15.11 -6.13
N GLN A 128 -0.17 15.37 -6.74
CA GLN A 128 -0.28 15.82 -8.13
C GLN A 128 0.70 16.95 -8.42
N SER A 129 1.48 16.83 -9.49
CA SER A 129 2.52 17.78 -9.91
C SER A 129 3.60 18.09 -8.87
N SER A 130 3.72 17.36 -7.77
CA SER A 130 4.63 17.71 -6.66
C SER A 130 6.12 17.55 -6.97
N TRP A 131 6.47 16.73 -7.98
CA TRP A 131 7.84 16.25 -8.24
C TRP A 131 8.52 15.59 -7.04
N TYR A 132 7.71 15.17 -6.05
CA TYR A 132 8.14 14.68 -4.75
C TYR A 132 9.27 15.52 -4.12
N THR A 133 9.19 16.84 -4.27
CA THR A 133 10.20 17.80 -3.80
C THR A 133 9.66 18.72 -2.71
N ASP A 134 10.55 19.49 -2.09
CA ASP A 134 10.19 20.55 -1.15
C ASP A 134 10.04 21.88 -1.92
N TRP A 135 8.82 22.38 -2.03
CA TRP A 135 8.53 23.58 -2.81
C TRP A 135 9.01 24.85 -2.13
N LYS A 136 9.38 25.87 -2.91
CA LYS A 136 9.75 27.18 -2.36
C LYS A 136 8.59 27.86 -1.63
N ARG A 137 7.38 27.73 -2.17
CA ARG A 137 6.17 28.33 -1.61
C ARG A 137 4.93 27.48 -1.90
N PRO A 138 3.88 27.58 -1.08
CA PRO A 138 2.60 26.95 -1.36
C PRO A 138 2.00 27.44 -2.68
N ASP A 139 1.20 26.59 -3.32
CA ASP A 139 0.49 26.89 -4.56
C ASP A 139 -0.74 25.98 -4.69
N ASN A 140 -1.79 26.48 -5.32
CA ASN A 140 -3.00 25.69 -5.61
C ASN A 140 -3.57 24.93 -4.39
N GLY A 141 -3.54 25.57 -3.21
CA GLY A 141 -4.02 24.98 -1.95
C GLY A 141 -3.12 23.88 -1.36
N LYS A 142 -1.91 23.67 -1.90
CA LYS A 142 -0.97 22.64 -1.44
C LYS A 142 0.33 23.27 -0.93
N ASN A 143 0.88 22.69 0.14
CA ASN A 143 2.19 23.03 0.70
C ASN A 143 3.09 21.78 0.62
N TYR A 144 3.73 21.58 -0.53
CA TYR A 144 4.49 20.36 -0.78
C TYR A 144 5.86 20.37 -0.10
N ARG A 145 6.06 19.38 0.78
CA ARG A 145 7.33 19.04 1.46
C ARG A 145 7.64 17.56 1.31
N TRP A 146 7.52 17.05 0.08
CA TRP A 146 7.58 15.62 -0.20
C TRP A 146 8.98 15.03 -0.05
N GLU A 147 10.04 15.79 -0.36
CA GLU A 147 11.40 15.31 -0.15
C GLU A 147 11.65 15.13 1.36
N THR A 148 11.28 16.12 2.17
CA THR A 148 11.38 16.01 3.64
C THR A 148 10.54 14.83 4.16
N PHE A 149 9.30 14.67 3.70
CA PHE A 149 8.45 13.57 4.14
C PHE A 149 9.03 12.20 3.78
N LEU A 150 9.47 12.00 2.53
CA LEU A 150 9.97 10.70 2.05
C LEU A 150 11.37 10.37 2.56
N ALA A 151 12.21 11.38 2.83
CA ALA A 151 13.58 11.16 3.28
C ALA A 151 13.72 11.15 4.81
N LYS A 152 12.88 11.90 5.55
CA LYS A 152 13.10 12.17 6.99
C LYS A 152 11.94 11.75 7.89
N GLU A 153 10.70 11.74 7.40
CA GLU A 153 9.53 11.46 8.24
C GLU A 153 9.04 10.02 8.11
N LEU A 154 8.73 9.58 6.88
CA LEU A 154 8.15 8.27 6.63
C LEU A 154 9.10 7.11 6.95
N PRO A 155 10.41 7.14 6.57
CA PRO A 155 11.30 6.01 6.82
C PRO A 155 11.40 5.58 8.29
N PRO A 156 11.66 6.47 9.28
CA PRO A 156 11.73 6.05 10.68
C PRO A 156 10.38 5.53 11.20
N LEU A 157 9.24 6.07 10.74
CA LEU A 157 7.92 5.58 11.12
C LEU A 157 7.68 4.13 10.66
N LEU A 158 8.09 3.80 9.43
CA LEU A 158 7.99 2.44 8.91
C LEU A 158 8.95 1.47 9.62
N GLN A 159 10.13 1.94 10.03
CA GLN A 159 11.08 1.11 10.79
C GLN A 159 10.58 0.78 12.20
N GLN A 160 9.89 1.72 12.85
CA GLN A 160 9.35 1.54 14.20
C GLN A 160 8.08 0.69 14.21
N GLY A 161 7.14 0.94 13.29
CA GLY A 161 5.81 0.32 13.32
C GLY A 161 5.55 -0.78 12.29
N TRP A 162 6.34 -0.83 11.21
CA TRP A 162 6.05 -1.64 10.02
C TRP A 162 7.21 -2.54 9.59
N ARG A 163 8.09 -2.89 10.53
CA ARG A 163 9.21 -3.84 10.34
C ARG A 163 10.07 -3.56 9.11
N ALA A 164 10.18 -2.30 8.69
CA ALA A 164 11.09 -1.90 7.64
C ALA A 164 12.55 -1.96 8.14
N THR A 165 13.48 -2.28 7.25
CA THR A 165 14.92 -2.09 7.49
C THR A 165 15.35 -0.67 7.09
N ASP A 166 16.65 -0.41 7.13
CA ASP A 166 17.30 0.77 6.57
C ASP A 166 17.73 0.59 5.10
N VAL A 167 17.54 -0.60 4.52
CA VAL A 167 17.84 -0.89 3.12
C VAL A 167 16.63 -0.53 2.25
N ARG A 168 16.83 0.43 1.34
CA ARG A 168 15.75 1.01 0.53
C ARG A 168 16.10 1.10 -0.94
N ALA A 169 15.08 1.05 -1.78
CA ALA A 169 15.12 1.37 -3.19
C ALA A 169 14.02 2.38 -3.51
N ALA A 170 14.24 3.23 -4.51
CA ALA A 170 13.22 4.10 -5.06
C ALA A 170 13.10 3.86 -6.57
N ALA A 171 11.87 3.80 -7.07
CA ALA A 171 11.61 3.82 -8.50
C ALA A 171 10.32 4.60 -8.77
N GLY A 172 10.10 5.03 -10.00
CA GLY A 172 8.85 5.70 -10.35
C GLY A 172 8.70 5.96 -11.83
N VAL A 173 7.52 6.45 -12.19
CA VAL A 173 7.16 6.79 -13.57
C VAL A 173 7.17 8.30 -13.77
N SER A 174 7.56 8.77 -14.95
CA SER A 174 7.41 10.18 -15.32
C SER A 174 8.03 11.12 -14.25
N MET A 175 7.23 12.01 -13.66
CA MET A 175 7.56 12.81 -12.48
C MET A 175 8.21 11.99 -11.35
N GLY A 176 7.62 10.85 -10.97
CA GLY A 176 8.14 9.95 -9.95
C GLY A 176 9.47 9.28 -10.33
N GLY A 177 9.71 9.06 -11.63
CA GLY A 177 10.98 8.54 -12.13
C GLY A 177 12.11 9.55 -11.96
N THR A 178 11.85 10.81 -12.33
CA THR A 178 12.76 11.92 -12.05
C THR A 178 13.02 12.08 -10.56
N ALA A 179 11.96 12.01 -9.76
CA ALA A 179 12.05 12.12 -8.31
C ALA A 179 12.88 10.99 -7.68
N ALA A 180 12.72 9.74 -8.10
CA ALA A 180 13.48 8.62 -7.55
C ALA A 180 15.00 8.82 -7.69
N VAL A 181 15.46 9.29 -8.86
CA VAL A 181 16.88 9.60 -9.11
C VAL A 181 17.33 10.83 -8.32
N THR A 182 16.49 11.88 -8.29
CA THR A 182 16.80 13.13 -7.58
C THR A 182 16.91 12.91 -6.07
N LEU A 183 15.96 12.18 -5.47
CA LEU A 183 15.96 11.82 -4.05
C LEU A 183 17.19 11.01 -3.67
N ALA A 184 17.58 10.02 -4.49
CA ALA A 184 18.80 9.25 -4.26
C ALA A 184 20.08 10.09 -4.34
N ALA A 185 20.15 11.05 -5.27
CA ALA A 185 21.31 11.92 -5.42
C ALA A 185 21.42 12.96 -4.29
N ARG A 186 20.28 13.46 -3.81
CA ARG A 186 20.21 14.49 -2.75
C ARG A 186 20.34 13.91 -1.34
N ASN A 187 19.92 12.66 -1.16
CA ASN A 187 19.94 11.97 0.13
C ASN A 187 20.92 10.78 0.05
N LYS A 188 22.21 11.09 -0.05
CA LYS A 188 23.28 10.11 -0.29
C LYS A 188 23.22 8.96 0.72
N GLY A 189 23.16 7.73 0.21
CA GLY A 189 23.11 6.51 1.03
C GLY A 189 21.72 6.10 1.50
N LEU A 190 20.69 6.94 1.32
CA LEU A 190 19.31 6.61 1.70
C LEU A 190 18.73 5.47 0.86
N TYR A 191 19.02 5.47 -0.45
CA TYR A 191 18.56 4.46 -1.40
C TYR A 191 19.74 3.73 -2.05
N ARG A 192 19.71 2.39 -2.04
CA ARG A 192 20.68 1.51 -2.70
C ARG A 192 20.42 1.38 -4.20
N PHE A 193 19.18 1.63 -4.63
CA PHE A 193 18.74 1.60 -6.02
C PHE A 193 17.85 2.80 -6.34
N ALA A 194 18.03 3.37 -7.54
CA ALA A 194 17.14 4.38 -8.11
C ALA A 194 16.71 3.99 -9.54
N GLY A 195 15.40 3.92 -9.77
CA GLY A 195 14.78 3.55 -11.03
C GLY A 195 13.93 4.67 -11.65
N SER A 196 14.14 5.00 -12.92
CA SER A 196 13.32 5.99 -13.65
C SER A 196 12.67 5.39 -14.89
N TYR A 197 11.35 5.28 -14.90
CA TYR A 197 10.59 4.80 -16.07
C TYR A 197 9.97 6.00 -16.78
N SER A 198 10.49 6.35 -17.95
CA SER A 198 10.10 7.54 -18.73
C SER A 198 10.19 8.86 -17.95
N GLY A 199 11.10 8.98 -16.98
CA GLY A 199 11.36 10.24 -16.28
C GLY A 199 12.21 11.22 -17.09
N ILE A 200 12.13 12.51 -16.76
CA ILE A 200 12.95 13.57 -17.36
C ILE A 200 14.21 13.76 -16.51
N LEU A 201 15.36 13.28 -17.00
CA LEU A 201 16.62 13.22 -16.23
C LEU A 201 17.57 14.40 -16.49
N SER A 202 17.05 15.49 -17.07
CA SER A 202 17.75 16.75 -17.30
C SER A 202 16.73 17.90 -17.17
N THR A 203 16.47 18.38 -15.96
CA THR A 203 15.37 19.33 -15.69
C THR A 203 15.76 20.80 -15.85
N SER A 204 17.05 21.14 -15.81
CA SER A 204 17.53 22.53 -15.86
C SER A 204 18.08 22.97 -17.22
N THR A 205 18.07 22.09 -18.22
CA THR A 205 18.52 22.41 -19.58
C THR A 205 17.52 23.37 -20.25
N PRO A 206 17.98 24.39 -21.02
CA PRO A 206 17.11 25.40 -21.62
C PRO A 206 15.88 24.80 -22.33
N GLY A 207 14.69 25.36 -22.08
CA GLY A 207 13.42 24.87 -22.61
C GLY A 207 12.75 23.76 -21.78
N THR A 208 13.51 23.05 -20.93
CA THR A 208 12.95 22.00 -20.07
C THR A 208 12.14 22.55 -18.89
N PRO A 209 12.63 23.55 -18.12
CA PRO A 209 11.83 24.19 -17.07
C PRO A 209 10.48 24.70 -17.58
N GLU A 210 10.45 25.32 -18.76
CA GLU A 210 9.24 25.85 -19.38
C GLU A 210 8.27 24.73 -19.78
N SER A 211 8.80 23.64 -20.35
CA SER A 211 8.01 22.45 -20.71
C SER A 211 7.40 21.80 -19.47
N ILE A 212 8.16 21.69 -18.38
CA ILE A 212 7.67 21.22 -17.08
C ILE A 212 6.58 22.16 -16.57
N GLY A 213 6.76 23.48 -16.68
CA GLY A 213 5.75 24.46 -16.29
C GLY A 213 4.47 24.41 -17.13
N ILE A 214 4.55 24.03 -18.41
CA ILE A 214 3.35 23.75 -19.24
C ILE A 214 2.66 22.48 -18.75
N ALA A 215 3.42 21.40 -18.53
CA ALA A 215 2.88 20.13 -18.06
C ALA A 215 2.20 20.24 -16.69
N MET A 216 2.79 20.99 -15.74
CA MET A 216 2.20 21.22 -14.42
C MET A 216 0.91 22.05 -14.46
N ARG A 217 0.81 23.00 -15.39
CA ARG A 217 -0.43 23.76 -15.62
C ARG A 217 -1.54 22.88 -16.17
N ASP A 218 -1.23 21.97 -17.10
CA ASP A 218 -2.17 20.95 -17.56
C ASP A 218 -2.55 19.97 -16.44
N ALA A 219 -1.55 19.49 -15.68
CA ALA A 219 -1.72 18.55 -14.59
C ALA A 219 -2.13 19.23 -13.29
N GLY A 220 -3.30 19.88 -13.30
CA GLY A 220 -3.96 20.42 -12.11
C GLY A 220 -3.76 21.91 -11.87
N GLY A 221 -3.21 22.67 -12.83
CA GLY A 221 -3.10 24.13 -12.72
C GLY A 221 -1.96 24.63 -11.83
N PHE A 222 -0.92 23.81 -11.62
CA PHE A 222 0.19 24.14 -10.73
C PHE A 222 1.25 25.04 -11.39
N ASN A 223 1.88 25.89 -10.58
CA ASN A 223 2.92 26.82 -11.01
C ASN A 223 4.34 26.30 -10.67
N ALA A 224 5.16 26.03 -11.69
CA ALA A 224 6.54 25.60 -11.50
C ALA A 224 7.42 26.65 -10.78
N ASP A 225 7.08 27.94 -10.85
CA ASP A 225 7.77 28.98 -10.10
C ASP A 225 7.52 28.89 -8.58
N ALA A 226 6.42 28.25 -8.17
CA ALA A 226 6.20 27.95 -6.75
C ALA A 226 7.05 26.76 -6.27
N MET A 227 7.33 25.82 -7.18
CA MET A 227 8.19 24.66 -6.93
C MET A 227 9.67 25.07 -6.83
N TYR A 228 10.25 25.58 -7.91
CA TYR A 228 11.70 25.89 -8.00
C TYR A 228 12.00 27.36 -8.28
N GLY A 229 11.00 28.22 -8.47
CA GLY A 229 11.24 29.59 -8.93
C GLY A 229 11.36 29.66 -10.46
N PRO A 230 11.66 30.85 -11.01
CA PRO A 230 11.75 31.05 -12.45
C PRO A 230 12.78 30.08 -13.08
N PRO A 231 12.73 29.81 -14.40
CA PRO A 231 13.66 28.89 -15.08
C PRO A 231 15.17 29.13 -14.83
N THR A 232 15.55 30.36 -14.48
CA THR A 232 16.93 30.75 -14.16
C THR A 232 17.32 30.52 -12.69
N ASP A 233 16.37 30.13 -11.85
CA ASP A 233 16.59 29.91 -10.42
C ASP A 233 17.53 28.70 -10.18
N PRO A 234 18.54 28.82 -9.31
CA PRO A 234 19.46 27.72 -9.00
C PRO A 234 18.77 26.45 -8.50
N ALA A 235 17.55 26.53 -7.96
CA ALA A 235 16.82 25.36 -7.48
C ALA A 235 16.56 24.35 -8.59
N TRP A 236 16.40 24.76 -9.85
CA TRP A 236 16.29 23.82 -10.97
C TRP A 236 17.52 22.93 -11.08
N ALA A 237 18.71 23.52 -11.11
CA ALA A 237 19.97 22.77 -11.17
C ALA A 237 20.23 21.94 -9.90
N GLN A 238 19.77 22.40 -8.73
CA GLN A 238 19.91 21.67 -7.46
C GLN A 238 19.03 20.41 -7.37
N HIS A 239 18.05 20.27 -8.27
CA HIS A 239 17.14 19.12 -8.36
C HIS A 239 17.21 18.46 -9.74
N ASP A 240 18.25 18.72 -10.51
CA ASP A 240 18.46 18.14 -11.84
C ASP A 240 19.31 16.87 -11.74
N PRO A 241 18.77 15.68 -12.07
CA PRO A 241 19.55 14.43 -12.08
C PRO A 241 20.86 14.54 -12.87
N LEU A 242 20.87 15.24 -14.02
CA LEU A 242 22.06 15.42 -14.84
C LEU A 242 23.15 16.18 -14.09
N LYS A 243 22.78 17.25 -13.38
CA LYS A 243 23.74 18.05 -12.58
C LYS A 243 24.17 17.35 -11.31
N LEU A 244 23.37 16.40 -10.83
CA LEU A 244 23.62 15.65 -9.61
C LEU A 244 24.29 14.28 -9.86
N ALA A 245 24.61 13.93 -11.12
CA ALA A 245 25.07 12.61 -11.53
C ALA A 245 26.22 12.05 -10.66
N GLU A 246 27.23 12.88 -10.34
CA GLU A 246 28.36 12.47 -9.51
C GLU A 246 27.94 11.99 -8.10
N LYS A 247 26.86 12.55 -7.55
CA LYS A 247 26.35 12.16 -6.23
C LYS A 247 25.72 10.77 -6.19
N LEU A 248 25.43 10.17 -7.35
CA LEU A 248 24.86 8.83 -7.47
C LEU A 248 25.91 7.72 -7.46
N ARG A 249 27.20 8.04 -7.28
CA ARG A 249 28.26 7.04 -7.16
C ARG A 249 27.96 6.09 -6.00
N GLY A 250 27.84 4.80 -6.32
CA GLY A 250 27.50 3.74 -5.37
C GLY A 250 26.01 3.41 -5.28
N THR A 251 25.14 4.13 -6.00
CA THR A 251 23.73 3.79 -6.17
C THR A 251 23.55 2.94 -7.43
N SER A 252 22.79 1.85 -7.34
CA SER A 252 22.43 1.06 -8.51
C SER A 252 21.39 1.80 -9.36
N LEU A 253 21.69 2.09 -10.62
CA LEU A 253 20.84 2.91 -11.49
C LEU A 253 20.18 2.09 -12.60
N TYR A 254 18.89 2.32 -12.79
CA TYR A 254 18.09 1.83 -13.92
C TYR A 254 17.27 2.98 -14.47
N PHE A 255 17.28 3.16 -15.78
CA PHE A 255 16.34 4.08 -16.41
C PHE A 255 15.95 3.61 -17.80
N SER A 256 14.69 3.84 -18.14
CA SER A 256 14.12 3.43 -19.41
C SER A 256 13.32 4.55 -20.05
N SER A 257 13.31 4.57 -21.37
CA SER A 257 12.42 5.42 -22.16
C SER A 257 12.04 4.70 -23.45
N GLY A 258 10.79 4.87 -23.86
CA GLY A 258 10.28 4.47 -25.16
C GLY A 258 10.66 5.47 -26.25
N ASN A 259 9.83 5.52 -27.29
CA ASN A 259 9.97 6.47 -28.40
C ASN A 259 8.66 7.23 -28.71
N GLY A 260 7.63 7.07 -27.87
CA GLY A 260 6.33 7.70 -28.01
C GLY A 260 5.37 6.96 -28.95
N SER A 261 5.82 5.90 -29.64
CA SER A 261 4.93 5.04 -30.42
C SER A 261 4.23 4.01 -29.52
N GLY A 262 2.90 3.89 -29.64
CA GLY A 262 2.12 2.88 -28.93
C GLY A 262 2.24 1.46 -29.51
N GLY A 263 3.14 1.24 -30.47
CA GLY A 263 3.16 0.04 -31.31
C GLY A 263 2.13 0.12 -32.44
N THR A 264 2.02 -0.95 -33.23
CA THR A 264 1.08 -1.01 -34.37
C THR A 264 -0.37 -1.02 -33.89
N GLY A 265 -1.15 0.01 -34.26
CA GLY A 265 -2.60 0.05 -34.08
C GLY A 265 -3.14 0.80 -32.85
N ALA A 266 -2.30 1.44 -32.04
CA ALA A 266 -2.74 2.28 -30.93
C ALA A 266 -2.91 3.77 -31.37
N PRO A 267 -3.96 4.48 -30.93
CA PRO A 267 -4.11 5.92 -31.18
C PRO A 267 -2.94 6.72 -30.56
N THR A 268 -2.40 7.68 -31.30
CA THR A 268 -1.30 8.53 -30.82
C THR A 268 -1.83 9.70 -29.99
N ASP A 269 -1.60 9.68 -28.68
CA ASP A 269 -1.69 10.89 -27.85
C ASP A 269 -0.45 11.75 -28.10
N LEU A 270 -0.63 12.89 -28.77
CA LEU A 270 0.45 13.79 -29.16
C LEU A 270 1.18 14.39 -27.94
N GLN A 271 0.48 14.62 -26.82
CA GLN A 271 1.12 15.14 -25.61
C GLN A 271 1.98 14.06 -24.95
N ALA A 272 1.45 12.85 -24.80
CA ALA A 272 2.20 11.71 -24.27
C ALA A 272 3.43 11.40 -25.13
N MET A 273 3.31 11.50 -26.46
CA MET A 273 4.42 11.34 -27.39
C MET A 273 5.48 12.43 -27.21
N ALA A 274 5.09 13.70 -27.12
CA ALA A 274 6.02 14.82 -26.92
C ALA A 274 6.80 14.71 -25.60
N LEU A 275 6.12 14.35 -24.51
CA LEU A 275 6.74 14.08 -23.22
C LEU A 275 7.70 12.89 -23.29
N GLU A 276 7.35 11.82 -24.00
CA GLU A 276 8.23 10.65 -24.14
C GLU A 276 9.50 10.97 -24.95
N VAL A 277 9.38 11.79 -25.99
CA VAL A 277 10.55 12.26 -26.76
C VAL A 277 11.48 13.12 -25.89
N LEU A 278 10.92 14.03 -25.09
CA LEU A 278 11.68 14.84 -24.14
C LEU A 278 12.34 13.97 -23.05
N ALA A 279 11.61 12.98 -22.52
CA ALA A 279 12.16 12.01 -21.59
C ALA A 279 13.35 11.29 -22.24
N ARG A 280 13.18 10.71 -23.43
CA ARG A 280 14.25 9.98 -24.12
C ARG A 280 15.52 10.83 -24.33
N SER A 281 15.39 12.06 -24.82
CA SER A 281 16.56 12.92 -25.04
C SER A 281 17.28 13.24 -23.73
N SER A 282 16.53 13.50 -22.66
CA SER A 282 17.10 13.73 -21.31
C SER A 282 17.80 12.48 -20.74
N ASN A 283 17.25 11.28 -20.99
CA ASN A 283 17.84 10.01 -20.54
C ASN A 283 19.17 9.74 -21.27
N GLN A 284 19.24 10.06 -22.56
CA GLN A 284 20.48 9.96 -23.34
C GLN A 284 21.57 10.91 -22.84
N ALA A 285 21.22 12.17 -22.57
CA ALA A 285 22.16 13.14 -21.99
C ALA A 285 22.69 12.67 -20.62
N PHE A 286 21.81 12.13 -19.78
CA PHE A 286 22.17 11.58 -18.48
C PHE A 286 23.10 10.36 -18.59
N ALA A 287 22.81 9.43 -19.51
CA ALA A 287 23.68 8.28 -19.76
C ALA A 287 25.09 8.70 -20.21
N ILE A 288 25.19 9.72 -21.07
CA ILE A 288 26.48 10.26 -21.52
C ILE A 288 27.27 10.81 -20.32
N GLU A 289 26.65 11.58 -19.43
CA GLU A 289 27.34 12.12 -18.26
C GLU A 289 27.75 11.02 -17.28
N LEU A 290 26.90 10.03 -17.02
CA LEU A 290 27.27 8.89 -16.17
C LEU A 290 28.47 8.12 -16.74
N ASN A 291 28.50 7.90 -18.06
CA ASN A 291 29.64 7.29 -18.74
C ASN A 291 30.91 8.14 -18.61
N ARG A 292 30.81 9.47 -18.75
CA ARG A 292 31.93 10.41 -18.55
C ARG A 292 32.49 10.33 -17.13
N LEU A 293 31.63 10.15 -16.13
CA LEU A 293 31.99 10.04 -14.72
C LEU A 293 32.38 8.61 -14.28
N GLY A 294 32.29 7.62 -15.17
CA GLY A 294 32.54 6.21 -14.86
C GLY A 294 31.55 5.63 -13.84
N ILE A 295 30.29 6.07 -13.87
CA ILE A 295 29.23 5.57 -12.99
C ILE A 295 28.36 4.58 -13.78
N PRO A 296 28.29 3.30 -13.39
CA PRO A 296 27.54 2.29 -14.13
C PRO A 296 26.02 2.49 -13.98
N ALA A 297 25.29 2.32 -15.07
CA ALA A 297 23.83 2.34 -15.08
C ALA A 297 23.25 1.46 -16.19
N ASN A 298 22.04 0.94 -15.96
CA ASN A 298 21.27 0.26 -16.98
C ASN A 298 20.34 1.26 -17.68
N ALA A 299 20.76 1.71 -18.87
CA ALA A 299 20.01 2.63 -19.72
C ALA A 299 19.29 1.86 -20.83
N LEU A 300 17.96 1.77 -20.79
CA LEU A 300 17.17 0.97 -21.75
C LEU A 300 16.29 1.83 -22.63
N TYR A 301 16.65 1.90 -23.91
CA TYR A 301 15.92 2.63 -24.93
C TYR A 301 15.10 1.66 -25.78
N ARG A 302 13.79 1.56 -25.51
CA ARG A 302 12.95 0.60 -26.23
C ARG A 302 12.63 1.09 -27.66
N PRO A 303 12.52 0.16 -28.63
CA PRO A 303 12.12 0.49 -30.00
C PRO A 303 10.61 0.75 -30.12
N SER A 304 9.82 0.33 -29.13
CA SER A 304 8.41 0.64 -28.94
C SER A 304 8.14 0.89 -27.45
N GLY A 305 7.21 1.78 -27.15
CA GLY A 305 6.94 2.21 -25.78
C GLY A 305 6.38 3.63 -25.77
N ASN A 306 5.21 3.79 -25.18
CA ASN A 306 4.54 5.06 -24.97
C ASN A 306 4.52 5.39 -23.46
N HIS A 307 4.18 6.64 -23.14
CA HIS A 307 4.12 7.16 -21.78
C HIS A 307 2.87 6.61 -21.04
N SER A 308 2.82 5.30 -20.79
CA SER A 308 1.63 4.60 -20.30
C SER A 308 1.91 3.51 -19.28
N TRP A 309 0.88 3.16 -18.50
CA TRP A 309 0.95 2.18 -17.41
C TRP A 309 1.36 0.76 -17.83
N PRO A 310 0.85 0.17 -18.93
CA PRO A 310 1.30 -1.15 -19.36
C PRO A 310 2.82 -1.21 -19.65
N TYR A 311 3.35 -0.15 -20.26
CA TYR A 311 4.79 -0.04 -20.51
C TYR A 311 5.58 0.08 -19.20
N TRP A 312 5.14 0.92 -18.27
CA TRP A 312 5.81 1.09 -16.99
C TRP A 312 5.74 -0.17 -16.10
N GLN A 313 4.63 -0.92 -16.15
CA GLN A 313 4.53 -2.21 -15.48
C GLN A 313 5.55 -3.22 -16.04
N PHE A 314 5.71 -3.24 -17.37
CA PHE A 314 6.74 -4.06 -17.99
C PHE A 314 8.14 -3.67 -17.50
N GLU A 315 8.50 -2.39 -17.49
CA GLU A 315 9.81 -1.94 -17.03
C GLU A 315 10.04 -2.17 -15.53
N ASN A 316 9.00 -2.07 -14.69
CA ASN A 316 9.06 -2.49 -13.29
C ASN A 316 9.44 -3.97 -13.17
N GLY A 317 8.88 -4.83 -14.02
CA GLY A 317 9.25 -6.25 -14.10
C GLY A 317 10.71 -6.46 -14.54
N GLN A 318 11.17 -5.70 -15.55
CA GLN A 318 12.54 -5.78 -16.06
C GLN A 318 13.58 -5.29 -15.05
N ALA A 319 13.24 -4.28 -14.25
CA ALA A 319 14.12 -3.72 -13.22
C ALA A 319 14.25 -4.64 -11.99
N TRP A 320 13.27 -5.53 -11.74
CA TRP A 320 13.21 -6.33 -10.51
C TRP A 320 14.50 -7.10 -10.17
N PRO A 321 15.17 -7.82 -11.09
CA PRO A 321 16.41 -8.53 -10.73
C PRO A 321 17.50 -7.59 -10.18
N GLN A 322 17.58 -6.36 -10.67
CA GLN A 322 18.52 -5.36 -10.19
C GLN A 322 18.07 -4.76 -8.85
N VAL A 323 16.78 -4.47 -8.69
CA VAL A 323 16.20 -4.05 -7.40
C VAL A 323 16.47 -5.10 -6.33
N GLN A 324 16.19 -6.36 -6.65
CA GLN A 324 16.38 -7.51 -5.78
C GLN A 324 17.83 -7.62 -5.31
N ALA A 325 18.79 -7.52 -6.24
CA ALA A 325 20.22 -7.55 -5.92
C ALA A 325 20.62 -6.36 -5.01
N ALA A 326 20.15 -5.15 -5.31
CA ALA A 326 20.45 -3.96 -4.52
C ALA A 326 19.84 -3.98 -3.11
N LEU A 327 18.70 -4.65 -2.94
CA LEU A 327 18.04 -4.83 -1.66
C LEU A 327 18.52 -6.07 -0.89
N GLY A 328 19.31 -6.94 -1.50
CA GLY A 328 19.74 -8.20 -0.89
C GLY A 328 18.59 -9.19 -0.66
N VAL A 329 17.56 -9.16 -1.51
CA VAL A 329 16.37 -10.03 -1.37
C VAL A 329 16.62 -11.37 -2.08
N ALA A 330 16.46 -12.46 -1.35
CA ALA A 330 16.59 -13.80 -1.94
C ALA A 330 15.36 -14.19 -2.76
N ASN A 331 15.55 -15.04 -3.78
CA ASN A 331 14.43 -15.66 -4.48
C ASN A 331 13.65 -16.58 -3.53
N PRO A 332 12.32 -16.56 -3.59
CA PRO A 332 11.50 -17.46 -2.81
C PRO A 332 11.78 -18.92 -3.22
N LYS A 333 11.91 -19.82 -2.23
CA LYS A 333 11.82 -21.26 -2.52
C LYS A 333 10.39 -21.61 -2.98
N PRO A 334 10.20 -22.54 -3.92
CA PRO A 334 8.88 -23.04 -4.26
C PRO A 334 8.16 -23.57 -3.02
N CYS A 335 6.87 -23.27 -2.90
CA CYS A 335 6.02 -23.79 -1.85
C CYS A 335 5.28 -25.04 -2.33
N GLY A 336 4.90 -25.90 -1.37
CA GLY A 336 4.00 -27.02 -1.59
C GLY A 336 2.77 -26.90 -0.69
N ILE A 337 1.69 -27.57 -1.06
CA ILE A 337 0.48 -27.71 -0.24
C ILE A 337 0.31 -29.16 0.18
N ALA A 338 -0.08 -29.40 1.42
CA ALA A 338 -0.25 -30.74 1.98
C ALA A 338 -1.25 -30.74 3.14
N GLY A 339 -1.66 -31.93 3.57
CA GLY A 339 -2.57 -32.12 4.71
C GLY A 339 -3.91 -31.42 4.53
N ALA A 340 -4.54 -31.03 5.63
CA ALA A 340 -5.87 -30.41 5.63
C ALA A 340 -5.92 -29.10 4.82
N ILE A 341 -4.85 -28.30 4.84
CA ILE A 341 -4.75 -27.10 4.00
C ILE A 341 -4.70 -27.47 2.51
N GLY A 342 -3.91 -28.48 2.15
CA GLY A 342 -3.83 -28.99 0.77
C GLY A 342 -5.14 -29.59 0.25
N GLU A 343 -6.00 -30.10 1.14
CA GLU A 343 -7.35 -30.57 0.80
C GLU A 343 -8.37 -29.43 0.68
N ALA A 344 -8.20 -28.35 1.44
CA ALA A 344 -9.11 -27.21 1.45
C ALA A 344 -8.81 -26.21 0.32
N ALA A 345 -7.54 -25.92 0.05
CA ALA A 345 -7.12 -24.88 -0.89
C ALA A 345 -7.68 -25.07 -2.32
N PRO A 346 -7.66 -26.28 -2.93
CA PRO A 346 -8.21 -26.49 -4.28
C PRO A 346 -9.72 -26.28 -4.38
N LYS A 347 -10.45 -26.31 -3.25
CA LYS A 347 -11.90 -26.08 -3.20
C LYS A 347 -12.27 -24.60 -3.25
N ALA A 348 -11.28 -23.69 -3.18
CA ALA A 348 -11.46 -22.24 -3.28
C ALA A 348 -10.77 -21.70 -4.55
N PRO A 349 -11.48 -21.59 -5.68
CA PRO A 349 -10.88 -21.21 -6.97
C PRO A 349 -10.19 -19.84 -6.95
N THR A 350 -10.63 -18.92 -6.09
CA THR A 350 -10.09 -17.56 -5.97
C THR A 350 -8.77 -17.49 -5.21
N LEU A 351 -8.33 -18.57 -4.58
CA LEU A 351 -7.15 -18.59 -3.72
C LEU A 351 -5.83 -18.58 -4.50
N GLY A 352 -5.81 -19.18 -5.69
CA GLY A 352 -4.61 -19.24 -6.54
C GLY A 352 -3.49 -20.13 -5.98
N SER A 353 -2.26 -19.92 -6.46
CA SER A 353 -1.10 -20.71 -6.02
C SER A 353 -0.63 -20.31 -4.62
N CYS A 354 0.01 -21.23 -3.90
CA CYS A 354 0.67 -20.91 -2.65
C CYS A 354 1.79 -19.87 -2.87
N VAL A 355 2.09 -19.14 -1.80
CA VAL A 355 3.10 -18.08 -1.75
C VAL A 355 4.14 -18.40 -0.66
N THR A 356 3.70 -19.01 0.44
CA THR A 356 4.57 -19.49 1.52
C THR A 356 4.45 -21.00 1.68
N VAL A 357 5.40 -21.60 2.41
CA VAL A 357 5.14 -22.90 3.06
C VAL A 357 4.16 -22.71 4.22
N GLU A 358 3.62 -23.80 4.74
CA GLU A 358 2.79 -23.76 5.95
C GLU A 358 3.64 -23.40 7.18
N TYR A 359 3.15 -22.45 7.97
CA TYR A 359 3.83 -21.91 9.15
C TYR A 359 2.93 -21.96 10.39
N ALA A 360 3.56 -21.87 11.57
CA ALA A 360 2.85 -21.91 12.83
C ALA A 360 2.20 -20.54 13.14
N VAL A 361 0.98 -20.60 13.64
CA VAL A 361 0.24 -19.46 14.20
C VAL A 361 -0.31 -19.86 15.57
N PRO A 362 -0.72 -18.93 16.44
CA PRO A 362 -1.29 -19.29 17.73
C PRO A 362 -2.45 -20.28 17.58
N GLY A 363 -2.32 -21.47 18.19
CA GLY A 363 -3.37 -22.50 18.19
C GLY A 363 -3.42 -23.41 16.94
N GLY A 364 -2.50 -23.28 15.98
CA GLY A 364 -2.55 -24.10 14.76
C GLY A 364 -1.60 -23.65 13.66
N ARG A 365 -2.06 -23.73 12.41
CA ARG A 365 -1.21 -23.53 11.22
C ARG A 365 -1.89 -22.62 10.20
N ALA A 366 -1.07 -21.93 9.41
CA ALA A 366 -1.53 -21.10 8.32
C ALA A 366 -0.62 -21.24 7.10
N GLN A 367 -1.16 -20.93 5.92
CA GLN A 367 -0.39 -20.85 4.69
C GLN A 367 -0.94 -19.73 3.81
N ASP A 368 -0.04 -18.98 3.19
CA ASP A 368 -0.38 -17.83 2.35
C ASP A 368 -0.44 -18.24 0.88
N PHE A 369 -1.37 -17.64 0.16
CA PHE A 369 -1.66 -17.87 -1.25
C PHE A 369 -1.87 -16.54 -1.98
N ARG A 370 -1.96 -16.60 -3.31
CA ARG A 370 -2.14 -15.38 -4.12
C ARG A 370 -3.43 -14.60 -3.79
N GLY A 371 -4.50 -15.30 -3.42
CA GLY A 371 -5.82 -14.72 -3.15
C GLY A 371 -6.22 -14.62 -1.68
N GLY A 372 -5.33 -14.96 -0.74
CA GLY A 372 -5.61 -14.96 0.70
C GLY A 372 -4.82 -16.03 1.44
N GLN A 373 -5.34 -16.47 2.58
CA GLN A 373 -4.67 -17.41 3.47
C GLN A 373 -5.62 -18.57 3.83
N VAL A 374 -5.04 -19.71 4.17
CA VAL A 374 -5.77 -20.83 4.75
C VAL A 374 -5.31 -21.01 6.19
N PHE A 375 -6.25 -21.02 7.12
CA PHE A 375 -6.00 -21.24 8.54
C PHE A 375 -6.55 -22.61 8.94
N TRP A 376 -5.75 -23.38 9.68
CA TRP A 376 -6.13 -24.68 10.21
C TRP A 376 -5.95 -24.72 11.73
N SER A 377 -6.96 -25.25 12.41
CA SER A 377 -6.90 -25.70 13.81
C SER A 377 -7.56 -27.08 13.94
N ALA A 378 -7.31 -27.76 15.06
CA ALA A 378 -7.97 -29.03 15.36
C ALA A 378 -9.51 -28.88 15.48
N ASP A 379 -9.98 -27.73 16.00
CA ASP A 379 -11.40 -27.50 16.30
C ASP A 379 -12.22 -27.08 15.06
N THR A 380 -11.61 -26.32 14.15
CA THR A 380 -12.33 -25.70 13.01
C THR A 380 -11.99 -26.32 11.66
N GLY A 381 -10.97 -27.18 11.61
CA GLY A 381 -10.37 -27.63 10.36
C GLY A 381 -9.76 -26.47 9.56
N ALA A 382 -9.49 -26.72 8.28
CA ALA A 382 -8.87 -25.75 7.37
C ALA A 382 -9.94 -24.86 6.71
N GLN A 383 -9.82 -23.55 6.87
CA GLN A 383 -10.73 -22.57 6.29
C GLN A 383 -9.96 -21.48 5.54
N VAL A 384 -10.51 -21.07 4.40
CA VAL A 384 -9.96 -20.00 3.56
C VAL A 384 -10.46 -18.65 4.06
N VAL A 385 -9.55 -17.70 4.20
CA VAL A 385 -9.85 -16.30 4.56
C VAL A 385 -9.08 -15.40 3.59
N GLY A 386 -9.77 -14.50 2.90
CA GLY A 386 -9.16 -13.66 1.86
C GLY A 386 -9.84 -12.31 1.70
N GLY A 387 -9.33 -11.52 0.75
CA GLY A 387 -9.83 -10.18 0.45
C GLY A 387 -9.89 -9.26 1.68
N ALA A 388 -10.81 -8.28 1.64
CA ALA A 388 -10.97 -7.32 2.71
C ALA A 388 -11.37 -7.95 4.06
N ILE A 389 -12.11 -9.07 4.04
CA ILE A 389 -12.44 -9.82 5.25
C ILE A 389 -11.16 -10.36 5.92
N GLY A 390 -10.25 -10.93 5.12
CA GLY A 390 -8.94 -11.35 5.62
C GLY A 390 -8.09 -10.20 6.12
N GLY A 391 -8.13 -9.06 5.44
CA GLY A 391 -7.50 -7.83 5.94
C GLY A 391 -8.00 -7.44 7.32
N ALA A 392 -9.31 -7.29 7.52
CA ALA A 392 -9.89 -6.96 8.81
C ALA A 392 -9.57 -8.00 9.89
N TYR A 393 -9.63 -9.30 9.55
CA TYR A 393 -9.28 -10.38 10.46
C TYR A 393 -7.83 -10.27 10.95
N LEU A 394 -6.87 -10.10 10.04
CA LEU A 394 -5.45 -9.93 10.36
C LEU A 394 -5.18 -8.62 11.12
N GLY A 395 -5.88 -7.54 10.78
CA GLY A 395 -5.81 -6.27 11.49
C GLY A 395 -6.25 -6.37 12.95
N THR A 396 -7.06 -7.39 13.29
CA THR A 396 -7.41 -7.71 14.69
C THR A 396 -6.49 -8.74 15.37
N GLY A 397 -5.43 -9.18 14.70
CA GLY A 397 -4.46 -10.15 15.24
C GLY A 397 -4.63 -11.59 14.76
N GLY A 398 -5.53 -11.83 13.79
CA GLY A 398 -5.72 -13.17 13.21
C GLY A 398 -6.13 -14.23 14.24
N PRO A 399 -5.59 -15.46 14.18
CA PRO A 399 -5.98 -16.55 15.08
C PRO A 399 -5.67 -16.30 16.56
N GLY A 400 -4.61 -15.53 16.85
CA GLY A 400 -4.29 -15.11 18.22
C GLY A 400 -5.08 -13.88 18.68
N GLY A 401 -5.88 -13.30 17.78
CA GLY A 401 -6.73 -12.15 18.04
C GLY A 401 -8.08 -12.53 18.66
N PRO A 402 -8.93 -11.54 18.93
CA PRO A 402 -10.17 -11.72 19.67
C PRO A 402 -11.28 -12.41 18.86
N LEU A 403 -11.06 -12.69 17.58
CA LEU A 403 -12.00 -13.44 16.73
C LEU A 403 -11.77 -14.95 16.80
N GLY A 404 -10.55 -15.40 17.11
CA GLY A 404 -10.16 -16.81 17.03
C GLY A 404 -10.16 -17.34 15.59
N TYR A 405 -10.22 -18.66 15.42
CA TYR A 405 -10.19 -19.28 14.10
C TYR A 405 -11.46 -19.07 13.29
N PRO A 406 -11.37 -18.96 11.94
CA PRO A 406 -12.54 -19.06 11.06
C PRO A 406 -13.26 -20.40 11.25
N THR A 407 -14.59 -20.39 11.30
CA THR A 407 -15.42 -21.59 11.49
C THR A 407 -16.09 -22.08 10.19
N GLY A 408 -15.95 -21.30 9.11
CA GLY A 408 -16.44 -21.63 7.78
C GLY A 408 -15.90 -20.65 6.74
N GLY A 409 -16.11 -20.97 5.46
CA GLY A 409 -15.75 -20.08 4.36
C GLY A 409 -16.63 -18.81 4.29
N GLU A 410 -16.18 -17.85 3.47
CA GLU A 410 -16.93 -16.62 3.19
C GLU A 410 -18.29 -16.90 2.53
N ARG A 411 -19.33 -16.17 2.97
CA ARG A 411 -20.71 -16.32 2.50
C ARG A 411 -21.28 -14.98 2.06
N VAL A 412 -22.21 -15.02 1.12
CA VAL A 412 -22.94 -13.82 0.64
C VAL A 412 -24.03 -13.44 1.64
N LEU A 413 -24.21 -12.13 1.87
CA LEU A 413 -25.30 -11.60 2.68
C LEU A 413 -26.67 -11.86 2.03
N ALA A 414 -27.73 -11.84 2.83
CA ALA A 414 -29.08 -12.14 2.36
C ALA A 414 -29.56 -11.17 1.25
N ASP A 415 -29.15 -9.91 1.32
CA ASP A 415 -29.46 -8.86 0.34
C ASP A 415 -28.56 -8.91 -0.91
N LYS A 416 -27.56 -9.80 -0.92
CA LYS A 416 -26.55 -9.97 -1.97
C LYS A 416 -25.66 -8.75 -2.22
N LYS A 417 -25.62 -7.77 -1.31
CA LYS A 417 -24.80 -6.54 -1.45
C LYS A 417 -23.52 -6.55 -0.64
N GLY A 418 -23.25 -7.64 0.07
CA GLY A 418 -22.02 -7.82 0.82
C GLY A 418 -21.74 -9.29 1.14
N ARG A 419 -20.71 -9.50 1.94
CA ARG A 419 -20.19 -10.81 2.33
C ARG A 419 -19.93 -10.83 3.83
N TYR A 420 -19.88 -12.01 4.41
CA TYR A 420 -19.48 -12.19 5.79
C TYR A 420 -18.73 -13.50 5.96
N GLN A 421 -17.93 -13.58 7.02
CA GLN A 421 -17.29 -14.82 7.46
C GLN A 421 -17.37 -14.94 8.97
N GLN A 422 -17.68 -16.14 9.44
CA GLN A 422 -17.79 -16.45 10.85
C GLN A 422 -16.46 -16.99 11.40
N PHE A 423 -16.18 -16.58 12.62
CA PHE A 423 -15.04 -16.97 13.43
C PHE A 423 -15.56 -17.47 14.79
N GLN A 424 -14.71 -18.13 15.56
CA GLN A 424 -15.08 -18.72 16.85
C GLN A 424 -15.74 -17.71 17.79
N HIS A 425 -15.29 -16.45 17.78
CA HIS A 425 -15.71 -15.42 18.72
C HIS A 425 -16.25 -14.14 18.06
N GLY A 426 -16.61 -14.22 16.77
CA GLY A 426 -17.20 -13.08 16.07
C GLY A 426 -17.47 -13.33 14.60
N THR A 427 -17.91 -12.28 13.91
CA THR A 427 -18.17 -12.30 12.48
C THR A 427 -17.56 -11.06 11.85
N VAL A 428 -16.88 -11.23 10.72
CA VAL A 428 -16.46 -10.08 9.90
C VAL A 428 -17.46 -9.89 8.77
N TYR A 429 -17.96 -8.68 8.63
CA TYR A 429 -18.90 -8.27 7.58
C TYR A 429 -18.23 -7.34 6.61
N TRP A 430 -18.50 -7.46 5.31
CA TRP A 430 -17.98 -6.59 4.27
C TRP A 430 -19.09 -6.14 3.31
N SER A 431 -19.04 -4.87 2.91
CA SER A 431 -19.76 -4.34 1.74
C SER A 431 -18.90 -3.28 1.06
N PRO A 432 -19.19 -2.93 -0.21
CA PRO A 432 -18.54 -1.81 -0.87
C PRO A 432 -18.69 -0.47 -0.12
N GLN A 433 -19.78 -0.29 0.63
CA GLN A 433 -20.10 0.94 1.34
C GLN A 433 -19.43 1.03 2.71
N THR A 434 -19.26 -0.09 3.41
CA THR A 434 -18.79 -0.10 4.81
C THR A 434 -17.34 -0.55 4.99
N GLY A 435 -16.77 -1.19 3.96
CA GLY A 435 -15.55 -1.98 4.11
C GLY A 435 -15.77 -3.20 5.01
N ALA A 436 -14.69 -3.89 5.35
CA ALA A 436 -14.71 -5.07 6.22
C ALA A 436 -14.63 -4.64 7.69
N ARG A 437 -15.55 -5.11 8.53
CA ARG A 437 -15.67 -4.74 9.95
C ARG A 437 -15.93 -5.96 10.80
N ALA A 438 -15.19 -6.09 11.89
CA ALA A 438 -15.38 -7.18 12.84
C ALA A 438 -16.47 -6.82 13.87
N VAL A 439 -17.40 -7.75 14.12
CA VAL A 439 -18.37 -7.66 15.21
C VAL A 439 -18.14 -8.84 16.15
N ARG A 440 -17.82 -8.56 17.42
CA ARG A 440 -17.40 -9.58 18.40
C ARG A 440 -17.97 -9.35 19.80
N GLY A 441 -17.78 -10.33 20.69
CA GLY A 441 -18.12 -10.24 22.12
C GLY A 441 -19.56 -9.81 22.40
N ALA A 442 -19.76 -9.01 23.46
CA ALA A 442 -21.07 -8.56 23.90
C ALA A 442 -21.87 -7.81 22.81
N ILE A 443 -21.18 -7.04 21.96
CA ILE A 443 -21.81 -6.35 20.82
C ILE A 443 -22.35 -7.37 19.81
N ARG A 444 -21.57 -8.41 19.48
CA ARG A 444 -22.01 -9.49 18.59
C ARG A 444 -23.19 -10.25 19.16
N ASP A 445 -23.22 -10.53 20.45
CA ASP A 445 -24.33 -11.25 21.07
C ASP A 445 -25.61 -10.42 21.07
N LYS A 446 -25.49 -9.11 21.32
CA LYS A 446 -26.60 -8.18 21.14
C LYS A 446 -27.08 -8.13 19.70
N TYR A 447 -26.15 -8.02 18.75
CA TYR A 447 -26.47 -7.98 17.32
C TYR A 447 -27.13 -9.27 16.84
N ALA A 448 -26.68 -10.43 17.35
CA ALA A 448 -27.30 -11.72 17.12
C ALA A 448 -28.75 -11.79 17.61
N ALA A 449 -29.00 -11.30 18.84
CA ALA A 449 -30.35 -11.23 19.41
C ALA A 449 -31.30 -10.35 18.60
N LEU A 450 -30.78 -9.41 17.82
CA LEU A 450 -31.53 -8.53 16.93
C LEU A 450 -31.69 -9.10 15.51
N ASN A 451 -31.21 -10.31 15.22
CA ASN A 451 -31.15 -10.91 13.88
C ASN A 451 -30.12 -10.27 12.94
N TYR A 452 -28.97 -9.87 13.49
CA TYR A 452 -27.78 -9.42 12.76
C TYR A 452 -28.08 -8.29 11.76
N GLU A 453 -27.55 -8.38 10.54
CA GLU A 453 -27.67 -7.35 9.50
C GLU A 453 -29.08 -7.17 8.98
N ARG A 454 -30.00 -8.09 9.32
CA ARG A 454 -31.42 -7.99 9.00
C ARG A 454 -32.19 -7.14 10.00
N SER A 455 -31.54 -6.76 11.11
CA SER A 455 -32.10 -5.83 12.08
C SER A 455 -32.12 -4.39 11.54
N PRO A 456 -32.89 -3.48 12.17
CA PRO A 456 -32.82 -2.05 11.87
C PRO A 456 -31.42 -1.42 12.05
N LEU A 457 -30.48 -2.07 12.75
CA LEU A 457 -29.09 -1.59 12.83
C LEU A 457 -28.37 -1.67 11.48
N GLY A 458 -28.73 -2.63 10.61
CA GLY A 458 -28.00 -2.87 9.36
C GLY A 458 -26.55 -3.31 9.60
N LEU A 459 -25.65 -2.98 8.66
CA LEU A 459 -24.24 -3.36 8.71
C LEU A 459 -23.39 -2.48 9.65
N PRO A 460 -22.29 -3.02 10.21
CA PRO A 460 -21.30 -2.22 10.95
C PRO A 460 -20.62 -1.19 10.03
N LEU A 461 -20.43 0.03 10.55
CA LEU A 461 -19.75 1.14 9.85
C LEU A 461 -18.29 1.32 10.25
N GLY A 462 -17.89 0.75 11.39
CA GLY A 462 -16.56 0.86 11.96
C GLY A 462 -16.31 -0.30 12.91
N ASP A 463 -15.06 -0.48 13.32
CA ASP A 463 -14.68 -1.47 14.31
C ASP A 463 -15.06 -1.01 15.73
N GLU A 464 -14.98 -1.92 16.70
CA GLU A 464 -15.24 -1.61 18.10
C GLU A 464 -14.23 -0.54 18.59
N THR A 465 -14.76 0.60 19.01
CA THR A 465 -13.97 1.69 19.59
C THR A 465 -13.92 1.53 21.10
N LYS A 466 -12.71 1.41 21.64
CA LYS A 466 -12.48 1.35 23.08
C LYS A 466 -12.80 2.70 23.73
N LEU A 467 -13.53 2.64 24.84
CA LEU A 467 -13.86 3.76 25.73
C LEU A 467 -13.19 3.52 27.10
N PRO A 468 -13.07 4.54 27.98
CA PRO A 468 -12.41 4.38 29.28
C PRO A 468 -12.99 3.26 30.16
N ALA A 469 -14.31 3.04 30.10
CA ALA A 469 -15.01 2.06 30.93
C ALA A 469 -15.72 0.96 30.13
N GLY A 470 -15.53 0.89 28.81
CA GLY A 470 -16.31 0.03 27.94
C GLY A 470 -15.90 0.15 26.49
N ALA A 471 -16.84 -0.10 25.58
CA ALA A 471 -16.62 0.14 24.17
C ALA A 471 -17.95 0.37 23.44
N PHE A 472 -17.86 0.86 22.21
CA PHE A 472 -19.00 0.95 21.32
C PHE A 472 -18.64 0.60 19.89
N GLN A 473 -19.66 0.22 19.12
CA GLN A 473 -19.52 0.02 17.69
C GLN A 473 -20.67 0.71 16.96
N ARG A 474 -20.34 1.33 15.81
CA ARG A 474 -21.31 2.03 14.96
C ARG A 474 -21.85 1.09 13.90
N PHE A 475 -23.15 1.21 13.65
CA PHE A 475 -23.90 0.51 12.61
C PHE A 475 -24.70 1.54 11.79
N GLN A 476 -25.25 1.13 10.65
CA GLN A 476 -26.03 2.01 9.77
C GLN A 476 -27.22 2.68 10.48
N GLY A 477 -27.93 1.94 11.31
CA GLY A 477 -29.14 2.41 12.02
C GLY A 477 -28.90 2.95 13.44
N GLY A 478 -27.69 2.83 13.99
CA GLY A 478 -27.43 3.19 15.37
C GLY A 478 -26.08 2.71 15.88
N GLN A 479 -25.96 2.58 17.18
CA GLN A 479 -24.72 2.24 17.86
C GLN A 479 -25.02 1.26 18.98
N VAL A 480 -24.10 0.35 19.23
CA VAL A 480 -24.18 -0.58 20.37
C VAL A 480 -23.07 -0.23 21.34
N TYR A 481 -23.44 0.11 22.57
CA TYR A 481 -22.52 0.42 23.67
C TYR A 481 -22.56 -0.70 24.71
N TRP A 482 -21.43 -1.01 25.33
CA TRP A 482 -21.36 -1.91 26.47
C TRP A 482 -20.27 -1.47 27.45
N SER A 483 -20.38 -1.94 28.70
CA SER A 483 -19.33 -1.82 29.72
C SER A 483 -19.35 -3.08 30.61
N PRO A 484 -18.34 -3.33 31.43
CA PRO A 484 -18.42 -4.40 32.44
C PRO A 484 -19.58 -4.24 33.44
N ARG A 485 -20.19 -3.05 33.53
CA ARG A 485 -21.31 -2.75 34.45
C ARG A 485 -22.67 -2.65 33.75
N THR A 486 -22.69 -2.60 32.42
CA THR A 486 -23.92 -2.38 31.64
C THR A 486 -24.03 -3.37 30.48
N PRO A 487 -25.22 -3.92 30.20
CA PRO A 487 -25.40 -4.82 29.08
C PRO A 487 -25.14 -4.09 27.74
N ALA A 488 -24.78 -4.85 26.71
CA ALA A 488 -24.71 -4.33 25.36
C ALA A 488 -26.09 -3.81 24.92
N THR A 489 -26.17 -2.50 24.70
CA THR A 489 -27.41 -1.76 24.55
C THR A 489 -27.39 -0.94 23.28
N VAL A 490 -28.49 -0.95 22.54
CA VAL A 490 -28.65 -0.15 21.32
C VAL A 490 -29.03 1.28 21.70
N VAL A 491 -28.38 2.24 21.05
CA VAL A 491 -28.85 3.62 20.93
C VAL A 491 -29.05 3.89 19.45
N ASN A 492 -30.30 4.13 19.03
CA ASN A 492 -30.63 4.34 17.62
C ASN A 492 -30.22 5.75 17.17
N ASN A 493 -29.92 5.90 15.88
CA ASN A 493 -29.77 7.21 15.27
C ASN A 493 -31.07 8.02 15.46
N GLY A 494 -30.94 9.32 15.77
CA GLY A 494 -32.08 10.23 15.89
C GLY A 494 -32.03 11.16 17.10
N PRO A 495 -33.17 11.77 17.48
CA PRO A 495 -33.23 12.80 18.51
C PRO A 495 -32.68 12.38 19.87
N ILE A 496 -32.91 11.12 20.29
CA ILE A 496 -32.36 10.59 21.56
C ILE A 496 -30.84 10.59 21.55
N PHE A 497 -30.21 10.06 20.50
CA PHE A 497 -28.76 10.04 20.37
C PHE A 497 -28.16 11.46 20.29
N ALA A 498 -28.82 12.36 19.56
CA ALA A 498 -28.41 13.76 19.47
C ALA A 498 -28.51 14.50 20.81
N GLU A 499 -29.57 14.24 21.60
CA GLU A 499 -29.70 14.76 22.96
C GLU A 499 -28.61 14.18 23.87
N TRP A 500 -28.38 12.87 23.85
CA TRP A 500 -27.31 12.26 24.65
C TRP A 500 -25.92 12.82 24.32
N GLY A 501 -25.66 13.10 23.03
CA GLY A 501 -24.45 13.79 22.59
C GLY A 501 -24.30 15.20 23.17
N ARG A 502 -25.40 15.98 23.22
CA ARG A 502 -25.41 17.29 23.90
C ARG A 502 -25.15 17.18 25.40
N GLN A 503 -25.46 16.04 26.00
CA GLN A 503 -25.16 15.73 27.40
C GLN A 503 -23.74 15.19 27.64
N GLY A 504 -22.91 15.04 26.60
CA GLY A 504 -21.53 14.54 26.69
C GLY A 504 -21.36 13.03 26.51
N TYR A 505 -22.35 12.35 25.92
CA TYR A 505 -22.36 10.89 25.71
C TYR A 505 -22.08 10.10 27.00
N GLU A 506 -21.33 9.00 26.92
CA GLU A 506 -21.02 8.12 28.04
C GLU A 506 -20.14 8.78 29.12
N GLY A 507 -19.35 9.79 28.75
CA GLY A 507 -18.59 10.62 29.69
C GLY A 507 -19.44 11.69 30.37
N GLY A 508 -20.66 11.89 29.87
CA GLY A 508 -21.59 12.95 30.23
C GLY A 508 -22.45 12.65 31.45
N ARG A 509 -23.40 13.56 31.75
CA ARG A 509 -24.27 13.49 32.94
C ARG A 509 -25.01 12.16 33.08
N LEU A 510 -25.43 11.58 31.96
CA LEU A 510 -26.28 10.38 31.92
C LEU A 510 -25.48 9.06 32.03
N GLY A 511 -24.22 9.03 31.61
CA GLY A 511 -23.39 7.81 31.59
C GLY A 511 -23.74 6.86 30.45
N TYR A 512 -23.38 5.58 30.61
CA TYR A 512 -23.65 4.52 29.62
C TYR A 512 -25.15 4.17 29.53
N PRO A 513 -25.63 3.73 28.36
CA PRO A 513 -26.99 3.18 28.25
C PRO A 513 -27.10 1.84 29.00
N VAL A 514 -28.26 1.58 29.62
CA VAL A 514 -28.50 0.38 30.45
C VAL A 514 -29.64 -0.51 29.95
N ALA A 515 -30.50 0.00 29.07
CA ALA A 515 -31.57 -0.74 28.41
C ALA A 515 -31.91 -0.09 27.07
N ASP A 516 -32.31 -0.88 26.08
CA ASP A 516 -32.74 -0.38 24.76
C ASP A 516 -33.95 0.56 24.89
N ALA A 517 -34.16 1.41 23.89
CA ALA A 517 -35.32 2.29 23.84
C ALA A 517 -36.65 1.51 23.90
N THR A 518 -37.52 1.86 24.85
CA THR A 518 -38.86 1.29 25.00
C THR A 518 -39.93 2.29 24.58
N PRO A 519 -41.03 1.84 23.96
CA PRO A 519 -42.13 2.73 23.60
C PRO A 519 -42.82 3.32 24.85
N ILE A 520 -43.19 4.60 24.77
CA ILE A 520 -44.00 5.34 25.75
C ILE A 520 -45.11 6.12 25.01
N PRO A 521 -46.17 6.60 25.69
CA PRO A 521 -47.17 7.44 25.04
C PRO A 521 -46.52 8.65 24.33
N GLY A 522 -46.71 8.74 23.01
CA GLY A 522 -46.16 9.81 22.18
C GLY A 522 -44.70 9.66 21.75
N GLY A 523 -44.03 8.52 22.03
CA GLY A 523 -42.72 8.20 21.46
C GLY A 523 -41.95 7.09 22.17
N PHE A 524 -40.71 7.35 22.54
CA PHE A 524 -39.76 6.35 23.07
C PHE A 524 -38.95 6.89 24.24
N GLU A 525 -38.54 6.02 25.16
CA GLU A 525 -37.63 6.36 26.26
C GLU A 525 -36.40 5.46 26.23
N GLN A 526 -35.22 6.04 26.36
CA GLN A 526 -33.95 5.34 26.53
C GLN A 526 -33.41 5.57 27.93
N ARG A 527 -33.01 4.49 28.62
CA ARG A 527 -32.47 4.54 29.98
C ARG A 527 -30.93 4.49 29.98
N PHE A 528 -30.34 5.29 30.86
CA PHE A 528 -28.90 5.39 31.11
C PHE A 528 -28.59 5.17 32.60
N GLU A 529 -27.31 5.00 32.94
CA GLU A 529 -26.86 4.74 34.32
C GLU A 529 -27.41 5.78 35.32
N ARG A 530 -27.52 7.05 34.91
CA ARG A 530 -27.84 8.18 35.80
C ARG A 530 -29.04 9.02 35.33
N GLY A 531 -29.89 8.49 34.45
CA GLY A 531 -31.09 9.21 34.01
C GLY A 531 -31.75 8.59 32.78
N VAL A 532 -32.69 9.32 32.20
CA VAL A 532 -33.43 8.87 31.01
C VAL A 532 -33.48 9.97 29.96
N ILE A 533 -33.62 9.59 28.69
CA ILE A 533 -34.02 10.51 27.62
C ILE A 533 -35.35 10.02 27.07
N ALA A 534 -36.38 10.85 27.20
CA ALA A 534 -37.69 10.61 26.61
C ALA A 534 -37.83 11.45 25.33
N LEU A 535 -38.17 10.78 24.23
CA LEU A 535 -38.60 11.38 22.97
C LEU A 535 -40.12 11.36 22.94
N VAL A 536 -40.75 12.53 23.02
CA VAL A 536 -42.21 12.68 22.95
C VAL A 536 -42.54 13.73 21.90
N ASN A 537 -43.40 13.40 20.93
CA ASN A 537 -43.81 14.29 19.84
C ASN A 537 -42.62 14.94 19.10
N GLY A 538 -41.54 14.18 18.89
CA GLY A 538 -40.34 14.64 18.18
C GLY A 538 -39.31 15.38 19.04
N VAL A 539 -39.61 15.69 20.31
CA VAL A 539 -38.71 16.39 21.22
C VAL A 539 -38.06 15.41 22.19
N ALA A 540 -36.73 15.28 22.12
CA ALA A 540 -35.95 14.49 23.08
C ALA A 540 -35.53 15.37 24.27
N THR A 541 -35.84 14.92 25.49
CA THR A 541 -35.51 15.63 26.72
C THR A 541 -34.81 14.69 27.70
N ALA A 542 -33.62 15.07 28.16
CA ALA A 542 -32.92 14.40 29.25
C ALA A 542 -33.59 14.73 30.59
N ARG A 543 -33.85 13.72 31.41
CA ARG A 543 -34.42 13.84 32.75
C ARG A 543 -33.43 13.26 33.76
#